data_AF-A0A058ZVH1-F1
#
_entry.id   AF-A0A058ZVH1-F1
#
_cell.length_a   1.000
_cell.length_b   1.000
_cell.length_c   1.000
_cell.angle_alpha   90.00
_cell.angle_beta   90.00
_cell.angle_gamma   90.00
#
_symmetry.space_group_name_H-M   'P 1'
#
loop_
_entity.id
_entity.type
_entity.pdbx_description
1 polymer ?
#
loop_
_entity_poly.entity_id
_entity_poly.type
_entity_poly.pdbx_seq_one_letter_code
_entity_poly.pdbx_strand_id
1 'polypeptide(L)' 'MKKLEEAVRSVEMPGLFCGASKLVPVGYGIKKLQIMITIADDLISVDTLIEEHLQAEPINEYVQSCDIVAFNKI' A
#
# COMPACT_ATOMS: atom_id res chain seq x y z
N MET A 1 -10.28 -7.00 -6.64
CA MET A 1 -9.72 -5.74 -6.09
C MET A 1 -10.19 -5.39 -4.69
N LYS A 2 -11.42 -5.72 -4.24
CA LYS A 2 -11.83 -5.47 -2.84
C LYS A 2 -10.90 -6.14 -1.83
N LYS A 3 -10.63 -7.45 -2.00
CA LYS A 3 -9.69 -8.20 -1.14
C LYS A 3 -8.29 -7.58 -1.04
N LEU A 4 -7.76 -7.07 -2.16
CA LEU A 4 -6.46 -6.39 -2.16
C LEU A 4 -6.50 -5.12 -1.30
N GLU A 5 -7.55 -4.30 -1.46
CA GLU A 5 -7.69 -3.10 -0.65
C GLU A 5 -7.94 -3.43 0.83
N GLU A 6 -8.74 -4.44 1.13
CA GLU A 6 -8.98 -4.93 2.49
C GLU A 6 -7.69 -5.45 3.14
N ALA A 7 -6.87 -6.21 2.41
CA ALA A 7 -5.58 -6.69 2.88
C ALA A 7 -4.63 -5.53 3.19
N VAL A 8 -4.48 -4.56 2.29
CA VAL A 8 -3.63 -3.37 2.52
C VAL A 8 -4.15 -2.52 3.68
N ARG A 9 -5.47 -2.36 3.82
CA ARG A 9 -6.08 -1.61 4.94
C ARG A 9 -5.99 -2.35 6.28
N SER A 10 -5.78 -3.67 6.27
CA SER A 10 -5.62 -4.47 7.49
C SER A 10 -4.25 -4.31 8.14
N VAL A 11 -3.28 -3.68 7.45
CA VAL A 11 -1.97 -3.34 8.02
C VAL A 11 -2.15 -2.21 9.02
N GLU A 12 -2.13 -2.57 10.31
CA GLU A 12 -2.19 -1.64 11.42
C GLU A 12 -0.81 -1.52 12.08
N MET A 13 -0.23 -0.32 12.04
CA MET A 13 1.05 -0.01 12.67
C MET A 13 0.98 1.36 13.35
N PRO A 14 1.69 1.57 14.48
CA PRO A 14 1.71 2.86 15.15
C PRO A 14 2.34 3.93 14.25
N GLY A 15 1.57 4.98 13.94
CA GLY A 15 1.98 6.06 13.03
C GLY A 15 1.61 5.85 11.57
N LEU A 16 0.96 4.73 11.21
CA LEU A 16 0.45 4.48 9.85
C LEU A 16 -1.01 4.89 9.75
N PHE A 17 -1.33 5.67 8.72
CA PHE A 17 -2.70 6.06 8.39
C PHE A 17 -3.00 5.77 6.91
N CYS A 18 -3.98 4.89 6.68
CA CYS A 18 -4.49 4.57 5.34
C CYS A 18 -5.58 5.55 4.91
N GLY A 19 -5.32 6.34 3.87
CA GLY A 19 -6.23 7.34 3.33
C GLY A 19 -7.15 6.82 2.23
N ALA A 20 -7.46 7.73 1.30
CA ALA A 20 -8.28 7.43 0.13
C ALA A 20 -7.54 6.51 -0.85
N SER A 21 -8.29 5.61 -1.47
CA SER A 21 -7.82 4.70 -2.51
C SER A 21 -8.64 4.87 -3.79
N LYS A 22 -8.03 4.51 -4.92
CA LYS A 22 -8.68 4.43 -6.23
C LYS A 22 -8.08 3.32 -7.08
N LEU A 23 -8.87 2.80 -8.01
CA LEU A 23 -8.39 1.85 -9.02
C LEU A 23 -8.00 2.60 -10.28
N VAL A 24 -6.74 2.48 -10.69
CA VAL A 24 -6.19 3.16 -11.87
C VAL A 24 -5.94 2.13 -12.98
N PRO A 25 -6.47 2.33 -14.20
CA PRO A 25 -6.18 1.43 -15.32
C PRO A 25 -4.71 1.53 -15.73
N VAL A 26 -4.07 0.38 -15.98
CA VAL A 26 -2.67 0.30 -16.45
C VAL A 26 -2.55 -0.24 -17.88
N GLY A 27 -3.61 -0.83 -18.42
CA GLY A 27 -3.67 -1.38 -19.78
C GLY A 27 -4.30 -2.77 -19.82
N TYR A 28 -4.71 -3.23 -21.00
CA TYR A 28 -5.21 -4.60 -21.23
C TYR A 28 -6.32 -5.07 -20.26
N GLY A 29 -7.16 -4.15 -19.79
CA GLY A 29 -8.22 -4.43 -18.81
C GLY A 29 -7.75 -4.58 -17.36
N ILE A 30 -6.44 -4.49 -17.10
CA ILE A 30 -5.83 -4.57 -15.78
C ILE A 30 -5.91 -3.19 -15.11
N LYS A 31 -6.22 -3.19 -13.81
CA LYS A 31 -6.21 -2.01 -12.94
C LYS A 31 -5.21 -2.26 -11.81
N LYS A 32 -4.56 -1.21 -11.32
CA LYS A 32 -3.79 -1.22 -10.08
C LYS A 32 -4.54 -0.50 -8.97
N LEU A 33 -4.32 -0.91 -7.73
CA LEU A 33 -4.76 -0.15 -6.56
C LEU A 33 -3.76 0.97 -6.31
N GLN A 34 -4.26 2.20 -6.22
CA GLN A 34 -3.48 3.34 -5.75
C GLN A 34 -4.11 3.81 -4.45
N ILE A 35 -3.35 3.80 -3.36
CA ILE A 35 -3.79 4.20 -2.03
C ILE A 35 -2.82 5.25 -1.47
N MET A 36 -3.37 6.26 -0.78
CA MET A 36 -2.56 7.20 -0.02
C MET A 36 -2.29 6.63 1.37
N ILE A 37 -1.02 6.64 1.76
CA ILE A 37 -0.57 6.23 3.09
C ILE A 37 0.19 7.41 3.68
N THR A 38 -0.13 7.75 4.92
CA THR A 38 0.61 8.71 5.73
C THR A 38 1.33 7.95 6.83
N ILE A 39 2.61 8.22 7.00
CA ILE A 39 3.46 7.57 8.00
C ILE A 39 4.10 8.62 8.89
N ALA A 40 4.42 8.25 10.13
CA ALA A 40 5.29 9.03 11.00
C ALA A 40 6.76 8.66 10.74
N ASP A 41 7.55 9.61 10.24
CA ASP A 41 8.97 9.41 9.87
C ASP A 41 9.80 8.79 11.02
N ASP A 42 9.49 9.13 12.28
CA ASP A 42 10.22 8.64 13.46
C ASP A 42 9.89 7.18 13.84
N LEU A 43 8.81 6.61 13.28
CA LEU A 43 8.28 5.30 13.68
C LEU A 43 8.31 4.27 12.57
N ILE A 44 8.13 4.68 11.31
CA ILE A 44 7.95 3.78 10.18
C ILE A 44 8.86 4.19 9.03
N SER A 45 9.65 3.25 8.54
CA SER A 45 10.33 3.37 7.26
C SER A 45 9.42 2.90 6.12
N VAL A 46 9.45 3.62 5.00
CA VAL A 46 8.69 3.25 3.79
C VAL A 46 9.15 1.90 3.26
N ASP A 47 10.46 1.64 3.26
CA ASP A 47 11.03 0.39 2.75
C ASP A 47 10.55 -0.81 3.58
N THR A 48 10.61 -0.70 4.91
CA THR A 48 10.12 -1.72 5.85
C THR A 48 8.64 -1.98 5.67
N LEU A 49 7.82 -0.93 5.51
CA LEU A 49 6.38 -1.10 5.24
C LEU A 49 6.13 -1.89 3.95
N ILE A 50 6.89 -1.61 2.89
CA ILE A 50 6.72 -2.29 1.61
C ILE A 50 7.17 -3.75 1.69
N GLU A 51 8.38 -4.00 2.19
CA GLU A 51 8.99 -5.34 2.18
C GLU A 51 8.36 -6.26 3.23
N GLU A 52 8.19 -5.79 4.47
CA GLU A 52 7.79 -6.64 5.60
C GLU A 52 6.28 -6.75 5.79
N HIS A 53 5.49 -5.85 5.18
CA HIS A 53 4.03 -5.88 5.29
C HIS A 53 3.32 -6.02 3.95
N LEU A 54 3.57 -5.11 2.99
CA LEU A 54 2.81 -5.12 1.73
C LEU A 54 3.21 -6.23 0.76
N GLN A 55 4.47 -6.66 0.79
CA GLN A 55 5.01 -7.76 -0.03
C GLN A 55 5.23 -9.05 0.77
N ALA A 56 4.91 -9.06 2.07
CA ALA A 56 5.02 -10.24 2.91
C ALA A 56 3.74 -11.09 2.90
N GLU A 57 3.85 -12.34 3.35
CA GLU A 57 2.70 -13.20 3.60
C GLU A 57 1.83 -12.60 4.72
N PRO A 58 0.49 -12.58 4.60
CA PRO A 58 -0.34 -13.18 3.54
C PRO A 58 -0.74 -12.20 2.41
N ILE A 59 -0.23 -10.97 2.41
CA ILE A 59 -0.68 -9.92 1.46
C ILE A 59 -0.11 -10.15 0.05
N ASN A 60 1.06 -10.77 -0.04
CA ASN A 60 1.72 -11.17 -1.30
C ASN A 60 0.85 -12.04 -2.22
N GLU A 61 -0.16 -12.76 -1.70
CA GLU A 61 -1.13 -13.52 -2.52
C GLU A 61 -1.96 -12.61 -3.43
N TYR A 62 -2.13 -11.35 -3.02
CA TYR A 62 -2.91 -10.35 -3.74
C TYR A 62 -2.04 -9.27 -4.41
N VAL A 63 -0.80 -9.08 -3.94
CA VAL A 63 0.14 -8.04 -4.39
C VAL A 63 1.25 -8.67 -5.22
N GLN A 64 1.27 -8.39 -6.52
CA GLN A 64 2.37 -8.81 -7.40
C GLN A 64 3.64 -7.96 -7.22
N SER A 65 3.46 -6.65 -7.03
CA SER A 65 4.52 -5.68 -6.78
C SER A 65 3.94 -4.42 -6.14
N CYS A 66 4.77 -3.62 -5.49
CA CYS A 66 4.38 -2.35 -4.91
C CYS A 66 5.39 -1.27 -5.32
N ASP A 67 4.89 -0.12 -5.74
CA ASP A 67 5.68 1.02 -6.22
C ASP A 67 5.18 2.33 -5.59
N ILE A 68 6.12 3.24 -5.32
CA ILE A 68 5.80 4.58 -4.83
C ILE A 68 5.43 5.46 -6.03
N VAL A 69 4.17 5.90 -6.09
CA VAL A 69 3.71 6.79 -7.17
C VAL A 69 4.20 8.23 -6.96
N ALA A 70 4.14 8.71 -5.72
CA ALA A 70 4.60 10.03 -5.32
C ALA A 70 4.91 10.01 -3.81
N PHE A 71 5.87 10.83 -3.39
CA PHE A 71 6.24 10.98 -1.98
C PHE A 71 6.29 12.47 -1.65
N ASN A 72 5.53 12.89 -0.64
CA ASN A 72 5.45 14.28 -0.20
C ASN A 72 5.63 14.34 1.32
N LYS A 73 6.32 15.37 1.79
CA LYS A 73 6.41 15.68 3.21
C LYS A 73 5.28 16.62 3.61
N ILE A 74 4.67 16.37 4.76
CA ILE A 74 3.57 17.14 5.35
C ILE A 74 3.94 17.65 6.74
#